data_AF-A0A1B4FIA8-F1
#
_entry.id   AF-A0A1B4FIA8-F1
#
_cell.length_a   1.000
_cell.length_b   1.000
_cell.length_c   1.000
_cell.angle_alpha   90.00
_cell.angle_beta   90.00
_cell.angle_gamma   90.00
#
_symmetry.space_group_name_H-M   'P 1'
#
loop_
_entity.id
_entity.type
_entity.pdbx_description
1 polymer ?
#
loop_
_entity_poly.entity_id
_entity_poly.type
_entity_poly.pdbx_seq_one_letter_code
_entity_poly.pdbx_strand_id
1 'polypeptide(L)'
;MGMTPKQYAARFDEIVKTMDLPFRARFSNKHRGSVADTVRADFDERMGLIARVSKESGKLLEVTFIGGSDGTPDTAANIVLVAAAALTAAIPDVSVKSVTPKIMDMVTKYKEGGDNQERVLNGVKLYYLRGEGIGHWFGATPT
;
A
#
# COMPACT_ATOMS: atom_id res chain seq x y z
N MET A 1 0.81 11.05 -7.46
CA MET A 1 -0.22 10.91 -6.41
C MET A 1 -0.86 12.25 -6.02
N GLY A 2 -0.09 13.30 -5.72
CA GLY A 2 -0.64 14.65 -5.58
C GLY A 2 -1.54 14.90 -4.35
N MET A 3 -1.62 13.95 -3.42
CA MET A 3 -2.51 13.97 -2.27
C MET A 3 -1.74 13.98 -0.94
N THR A 4 -2.36 14.49 0.12
CA THR A 4 -1.85 14.45 1.49
C THR A 4 -2.15 13.10 2.17
N PRO A 5 -1.47 12.75 3.29
CA PRO A 5 -1.82 11.56 4.07
C PRO A 5 -3.29 11.51 4.48
N LYS A 6 -3.89 12.65 4.83
CA LYS A 6 -5.32 12.74 5.20
C LYS A 6 -6.25 12.41 4.03
N GLN A 7 -5.95 12.94 2.85
CA GLN A 7 -6.74 12.65 1.64
C GLN A 7 -6.62 11.18 1.23
N TYR A 8 -5.41 10.60 1.32
CA TYR A 8 -5.22 9.19 1.09
C TYR A 8 -5.99 8.33 2.10
N ALA A 9 -5.92 8.66 3.39
CA ALA A 9 -6.62 7.91 4.42
C ALA A 9 -8.14 7.90 4.21
N ALA A 10 -8.73 9.04 3.83
CA ALA A 10 -10.14 9.12 3.51
C ALA A 10 -10.52 8.18 2.34
N ARG A 11 -9.73 8.20 1.25
CA ARG A 11 -9.94 7.30 0.10
C ARG A 11 -9.81 5.83 0.50
N PHE A 12 -8.77 5.49 1.26
CA PHE A 12 -8.55 4.14 1.74
C PHE A 12 -9.73 3.66 2.59
N ASP A 13 -10.16 4.47 3.56
CA ASP A 13 -11.26 4.15 4.48
C ASP A 13 -12.60 3.95 3.75
N GLU A 14 -12.86 4.70 2.68
CA GLU A 14 -14.03 4.51 1.82
C GLU A 14 -13.99 3.18 1.05
N ILE A 15 -12.82 2.83 0.49
CA ILE A 15 -12.62 1.60 -0.27
C ILE A 15 -12.77 0.37 0.63
N VAL A 16 -12.05 0.33 1.75
CA VAL A 16 -12.11 -0.80 2.70
C VAL A 16 -13.50 -0.95 3.32
N LYS A 17 -14.24 0.14 3.55
CA LYS A 17 -15.65 0.07 3.97
C LYS A 17 -16.54 -0.59 2.90
N THR A 18 -16.33 -0.26 1.63
CA THR A 18 -17.08 -0.88 0.51
C THR A 18 -16.77 -2.38 0.38
N MET A 19 -15.59 -2.80 0.82
CA MET A 19 -15.14 -4.18 0.85
C MET A 19 -15.49 -4.92 2.15
N ASP A 20 -16.21 -4.28 3.08
CA ASP A 20 -16.53 -4.79 4.43
C ASP A 20 -15.30 -5.19 5.26
N LEU A 21 -14.22 -4.42 5.13
CA LEU A 21 -12.98 -4.63 5.88
C LEU A 21 -12.89 -3.70 7.10
N PRO A 22 -12.38 -4.19 8.25
CA PRO A 22 -12.34 -3.42 9.49
C PRO A 22 -11.18 -2.41 9.56
N PHE A 23 -10.27 -2.41 8.59
CA PHE A 23 -9.03 -1.64 8.62
C PHE A 23 -9.25 -0.15 8.38
N ARG A 24 -8.51 0.71 9.08
CA ARG A 24 -8.59 2.17 8.91
C ARG A 24 -7.19 2.78 8.86
N ALA A 25 -6.95 3.68 7.92
CA ALA A 25 -5.66 4.36 7.72
C ALA A 25 -5.46 5.49 8.74
N ARG A 26 -5.41 5.13 10.03
CA ARG A 26 -5.14 6.05 11.14
C ARG A 26 -3.64 6.31 11.23
N PHE A 27 -3.13 7.19 10.37
CA PHE A 27 -1.72 7.56 10.39
C PHE A 27 -1.34 8.21 11.73
N SER A 28 -0.54 7.49 12.50
CA SER A 28 0.14 7.89 13.72
C SER A 28 1.67 7.80 13.47
N ASN A 29 2.48 7.95 14.51
CA ASN A 29 3.92 7.66 14.44
C ASN A 29 4.68 8.45 13.35
N LYS A 30 4.57 9.79 13.42
CA LYS A 30 5.31 10.68 12.53
C LYS A 30 6.79 10.65 12.88
N HIS A 31 7.62 10.24 11.93
CA HIS A 31 9.08 10.33 12.04
C HIS A 31 9.59 11.43 11.10
N ARG A 32 10.43 12.33 11.62
CA ARG A 32 11.05 13.40 10.84
C ARG A 32 12.36 12.91 10.25
N GLY A 33 12.40 12.75 8.93
CA GLY A 33 13.64 12.44 8.21
C GLY A 33 14.37 13.70 7.74
N SER A 34 15.61 13.51 7.31
CA SER A 34 16.41 14.57 6.66
C SER A 34 15.79 14.99 5.32
N VAL A 35 15.37 14.02 4.50
CA VAL A 35 14.82 14.24 3.14
C VAL A 35 13.29 14.27 3.11
N ALA A 36 12.63 13.33 3.78
CA ALA A 36 11.18 13.20 3.81
C ALA A 36 10.73 12.80 5.22
N ASP A 37 9.53 13.23 5.61
CA ASP A 37 8.89 12.70 6.81
C ASP A 37 8.25 11.36 6.48
N THR A 38 8.05 10.51 7.48
CA THR A 38 7.24 9.30 7.36
C THR A 38 6.11 9.30 8.37
N VAL A 39 4.99 8.68 7.99
CA VAL A 39 3.86 8.40 8.88
C VAL A 39 3.44 6.95 8.71
N ARG A 40 2.89 6.34 9.76
CA ARG A 40 2.53 4.92 9.76
C ARG A 40 1.12 4.72 10.31
N ALA A 41 0.35 3.81 9.72
CA ALA A 41 -0.92 3.35 10.27
C ALA A 41 -0.82 1.85 10.51
N ASP A 42 -0.89 1.42 11.76
CA ASP A 42 -0.92 0.01 12.13
C ASP A 42 -2.36 -0.49 12.12
N PHE A 43 -2.58 -1.63 11.47
CA PHE A 43 -3.89 -2.28 11.42
C PHE A 43 -3.99 -3.37 12.49
N ASP A 44 -2.93 -4.17 12.61
CA ASP A 44 -2.72 -5.18 13.64
C ASP A 44 -1.21 -5.48 13.76
N GLU A 45 -0.83 -6.60 14.40
CA GLU A 45 0.56 -7.01 14.58
C GLU A 45 1.29 -7.40 13.28
N ARG A 46 0.57 -7.66 12.18
CA ARG A 46 1.09 -8.18 10.90
C ARG A 46 0.92 -7.21 9.75
N MET A 47 -0.05 -6.30 9.84
CA MET A 47 -0.46 -5.44 8.75
C MET A 47 -0.38 -3.96 9.10
N GLY A 48 0.07 -3.16 8.14
CA GLY A 48 0.07 -1.71 8.27
C GLY A 48 0.46 -0.98 7.00
N LEU A 49 0.30 0.35 7.03
CA LEU A 49 0.70 1.27 5.99
C LEU A 49 1.87 2.12 6.48
N ILE A 50 2.84 2.34 5.61
CA ILE A 50 3.86 3.38 5.75
C ILE A 50 3.71 4.35 4.59
N ALA A 51 3.80 5.64 4.87
CA ALA A 51 3.76 6.68 3.86
C ALA A 51 4.94 7.62 4.00
N ARG A 52 5.58 7.95 2.87
CA ARG A 52 6.61 9.00 2.80
C ARG A 52 5.99 10.30 2.36
N VAL A 53 6.33 11.39 3.05
CA VAL A 53 5.71 12.70 2.91
C VAL A 53 6.77 13.75 2.59
N SER A 54 6.53 14.50 1.53
CA SER A 54 7.34 15.67 1.17
C SER A 54 7.26 16.72 2.27
N LYS A 55 8.42 17.19 2.75
CA LYS A 55 8.48 18.26 3.76
C LYS A 55 8.07 19.62 3.20
N GLU A 56 8.26 19.81 1.89
CA GLU A 56 7.92 21.05 1.19
C GLU A 56 6.41 21.17 0.94
N SER A 57 5.79 20.13 0.38
CA SER A 57 4.39 20.19 -0.05
C SER A 57 3.40 19.53 0.90
N GLY A 58 3.87 18.73 1.87
CA GLY A 58 3.02 17.90 2.73
C GLY A 58 2.32 16.75 1.98
N LYS A 59 2.67 16.51 0.71
CA LYS A 59 2.07 15.49 -0.15
C LYS A 59 2.82 14.17 -0.08
N LEU A 60 2.11 13.09 -0.39
CA LEU A 60 2.64 11.74 -0.47
C LEU A 60 3.63 11.60 -1.63
N LEU A 61 4.82 11.12 -1.27
CA LEU A 61 5.84 10.66 -2.20
C LEU A 61 5.70 9.15 -2.45
N GLU A 62 5.25 8.40 -1.45
CA GLU A 62 5.11 6.95 -1.52
C GLU A 62 4.11 6.47 -0.47
N VAL A 63 3.36 5.41 -0.79
CA VAL A 63 2.66 4.61 0.21
C VAL A 63 3.01 3.15 0.01
N THR A 64 3.27 2.46 1.12
CA THR A 64 3.61 1.05 1.17
C THR A 64 2.71 0.36 2.16
N PHE A 65 1.93 -0.62 1.70
CA PHE A 65 1.27 -1.60 2.54
C PHE A 65 2.22 -2.76 2.82
N ILE A 66 2.29 -3.16 4.08
CA ILE A 66 3.08 -4.29 4.56
C ILE A 66 2.13 -5.29 5.19
N GLY A 67 2.25 -6.57 4.82
CA GLY A 67 1.47 -7.66 5.38
C GLY A 67 2.30 -8.90 5.67
N GLY A 68 2.29 -9.36 6.91
CA GLY A 68 2.86 -10.63 7.35
C GLY A 68 1.84 -11.78 7.23
N SER A 69 2.25 -12.89 6.62
CA SER A 69 1.43 -14.11 6.54
C SER A 69 1.74 -15.04 7.71
N ASP A 70 0.71 -15.67 8.28
CA ASP A 70 0.83 -16.78 9.22
C ASP A 70 0.73 -18.16 8.53
N GLY A 71 0.72 -18.17 7.19
CA GLY A 71 0.56 -19.38 6.37
C GLY A 71 -0.89 -19.82 6.16
N THR A 72 -1.88 -19.13 6.74
CA THR A 72 -3.29 -19.45 6.53
C THR A 72 -3.85 -18.80 5.26
N PRO A 73 -4.83 -19.44 4.59
CA PRO A 73 -5.53 -18.84 3.45
C PRO A 73 -6.23 -17.51 3.79
N ASP A 74 -6.78 -17.38 4.99
CA ASP A 74 -7.52 -16.19 5.42
C ASP A 74 -6.60 -14.97 5.53
N THR A 75 -5.43 -15.14 6.14
CA THR A 75 -4.42 -14.06 6.21
C THR A 75 -3.91 -13.70 4.81
N ALA A 76 -3.70 -14.70 3.94
CA ALA A 76 -3.31 -14.44 2.55
C ALA A 76 -4.37 -13.64 1.77
N ALA A 77 -5.65 -13.97 1.95
CA ALA A 77 -6.76 -13.24 1.35
C ALA A 77 -6.85 -11.80 1.86
N ASN A 78 -6.73 -11.59 3.18
CA ASN A 78 -6.72 -10.26 3.79
C ASN A 78 -5.58 -9.39 3.24
N ILE A 79 -4.37 -9.94 3.12
CA ILE A 79 -3.22 -9.23 2.53
C ILE A 79 -3.55 -8.73 1.12
N VAL A 80 -4.11 -9.58 0.26
CA VAL A 80 -4.44 -9.19 -1.13
C VAL A 80 -5.54 -8.14 -1.17
N LEU A 81 -6.60 -8.29 -0.37
CA LEU A 81 -7.71 -7.34 -0.32
C LEU A 81 -7.25 -5.97 0.20
N VAL A 82 -6.45 -5.94 1.26
CA VAL A 82 -5.92 -4.70 1.83
C VAL A 82 -4.90 -4.06 0.90
N ALA A 83 -4.04 -4.84 0.24
CA ALA A 83 -3.15 -4.35 -0.81
C ALA A 83 -3.95 -3.70 -1.96
N ALA A 84 -5.04 -4.33 -2.38
CA ALA A 84 -5.92 -3.79 -3.41
C ALA A 84 -6.51 -2.45 -3.00
N ALA A 85 -7.01 -2.33 -1.76
CA ALA A 85 -7.49 -1.06 -1.23
C ALA A 85 -6.37 -0.01 -1.15
N ALA A 86 -5.18 -0.38 -0.65
CA ALA A 86 -4.05 0.51 -0.47
C ALA A 86 -3.52 1.10 -1.79
N LEU A 87 -3.35 0.24 -2.80
CA LEU A 87 -2.87 0.68 -4.13
C LEU A 87 -3.95 1.44 -4.90
N THR A 88 -5.23 1.07 -4.74
CA THR A 88 -6.35 1.84 -5.34
C THR A 88 -6.44 3.24 -4.74
N ALA A 89 -6.29 3.37 -3.42
CA ALA A 89 -6.34 4.68 -2.74
C ALA A 89 -5.24 5.64 -3.23
N ALA A 90 -4.08 5.10 -3.61
CA ALA A 90 -2.92 5.88 -4.10
C ALA A 90 -3.11 6.45 -5.51
N ILE A 91 -4.05 5.92 -6.28
CA ILE A 91 -4.26 6.30 -7.68
C ILE A 91 -5.58 7.07 -7.79
N PRO A 92 -5.58 8.31 -8.31
CA PRO A 92 -6.81 9.04 -8.59
C PRO A 92 -7.71 8.29 -9.59
N ASP A 93 -9.02 8.36 -9.35
CA ASP A 93 -10.07 7.94 -10.30
C ASP A 93 -9.96 6.51 -10.88
N VAL A 94 -9.41 5.57 -10.11
CA VAL A 94 -9.42 4.15 -10.45
C VAL A 94 -10.29 3.34 -9.49
N SER A 95 -10.74 2.18 -9.99
CA SER A 95 -11.49 1.21 -9.19
C SER A 95 -10.59 0.06 -8.74
N VAL A 96 -10.98 -0.61 -7.65
CA VAL A 96 -10.34 -1.85 -7.19
C VAL A 96 -10.25 -2.89 -8.31
N LYS A 97 -11.28 -3.01 -9.15
CA LYS A 97 -11.32 -3.94 -10.30
C LYS A 97 -10.18 -3.71 -11.31
N SER A 98 -9.69 -2.48 -11.43
CA SER A 98 -8.58 -2.15 -12.33
C SER A 98 -7.21 -2.47 -11.71
N VAL A 99 -7.12 -2.42 -10.38
CA VAL A 99 -5.87 -2.59 -9.63
C VAL A 99 -5.61 -4.06 -9.28
N THR A 100 -6.65 -4.82 -8.90
CA THR A 100 -6.53 -6.23 -8.50
C THR A 100 -5.81 -7.10 -9.53
N PRO A 101 -6.08 -7.03 -10.85
CA PRO A 101 -5.35 -7.82 -11.85
C PRO A 101 -3.85 -7.49 -11.89
N LYS A 102 -3.46 -6.23 -11.61
CA LYS A 102 -2.05 -5.83 -11.54
C LYS A 102 -1.37 -6.39 -10.30
N ILE A 103 -2.07 -6.41 -9.17
CA ILE A 103 -1.61 -7.07 -7.95
C ILE A 103 -1.38 -8.56 -8.20
N MET A 104 -2.37 -9.25 -8.75
CA MET A 104 -2.24 -10.69 -9.03
C MET A 104 -1.10 -10.97 -10.00
N ASP A 105 -0.97 -10.19 -11.06
CA ASP A 105 0.13 -10.34 -12.02
C ASP A 105 1.51 -10.09 -11.37
N MET A 106 1.64 -9.13 -10.45
CA MET A 106 2.88 -8.91 -9.69
C MET A 106 3.16 -10.06 -8.71
N VAL A 107 2.16 -10.55 -7.99
CA VAL A 107 2.31 -11.65 -7.03
C VAL A 107 2.67 -12.95 -7.72
N THR A 108 2.01 -13.29 -8.84
CA THR A 108 2.24 -14.54 -9.58
C THR A 108 3.58 -14.57 -10.31
N LYS A 109 4.07 -13.42 -10.80
CA LYS A 109 5.36 -13.35 -11.50
C LYS A 109 6.56 -13.19 -10.57
N TYR A 110 6.33 -12.81 -9.32
CA TYR A 110 7.39 -12.70 -8.34
C TYR A 110 8.03 -14.07 -8.09
N LYS A 111 9.37 -14.09 -8.08
CA LYS A 111 10.17 -15.25 -7.72
C LYS A 111 10.90 -14.94 -6.43
N GLU A 112 10.90 -15.90 -5.51
CA GLU A 112 11.57 -15.74 -4.23
C GLU A 112 13.07 -15.45 -4.41
N GLY A 113 13.56 -14.41 -3.72
CA GLY A 113 14.93 -13.91 -3.89
C GLY A 113 15.20 -13.20 -5.22
N GLY A 114 14.17 -13.00 -6.07
CA GLY A 114 14.27 -12.26 -7.32
C GLY A 114 13.92 -10.77 -7.18
N ASP A 115 14.01 -10.06 -8.31
CA ASP A 115 13.69 -8.63 -8.40
C ASP A 115 12.23 -8.34 -8.03
N ASN A 116 12.01 -7.10 -7.57
CA ASN A 116 10.67 -6.59 -7.35
C ASN A 116 9.84 -6.64 -8.66
N GLN A 117 8.52 -6.77 -8.51
CA GLN A 117 7.61 -6.74 -9.65
C GLN A 117 6.94 -5.37 -9.71
N GLU A 118 7.01 -4.70 -10.85
CA GLU A 118 6.50 -3.33 -11.00
C GLU A 118 5.47 -3.22 -12.12
N ARG A 119 4.42 -2.41 -11.93
CA ARG A 119 3.44 -2.08 -12.98
C ARG A 119 3.12 -0.60 -12.93
N VAL A 120 2.90 0.02 -14.08
CA VAL A 120 2.46 1.42 -14.15
C VAL A 120 0.96 1.46 -14.44
N LEU A 121 0.25 2.29 -13.69
CA LEU A 121 -1.17 2.59 -13.91
C LEU A 121 -1.41 4.08 -13.64
N ASN A 122 -1.92 4.81 -14.65
CA ASN A 122 -2.22 6.25 -14.56
C ASN A 122 -1.08 7.11 -13.99
N GLY A 123 0.16 6.88 -14.43
CA GLY A 123 1.33 7.65 -13.94
C GLY A 123 1.72 7.35 -12.49
N VAL A 124 1.26 6.23 -11.95
CA VAL A 124 1.68 5.70 -10.65
C VAL A 124 2.32 4.34 -10.87
N LYS A 125 3.56 4.21 -10.41
CA LYS A 125 4.27 2.93 -10.35
C LYS A 125 3.82 2.17 -9.11
N LEU A 126 3.22 1.02 -9.34
CA LEU A 126 2.92 0.00 -8.35
C LEU A 126 4.10 -0.96 -8.28
N TYR A 127 4.47 -1.40 -7.09
CA TYR A 127 5.49 -2.42 -6.91
C TYR A 127 5.07 -3.47 -5.89
N TYR A 128 5.66 -4.66 -6.03
CA TYR A 128 5.56 -5.76 -5.08
C TYR A 128 6.95 -6.35 -4.82
N LEU A 129 7.27 -6.56 -3.55
CA LEU A 129 8.39 -7.40 -3.13
C LEU A 129 7.98 -8.28 -1.95
N ARG A 130 8.68 -9.39 -1.79
CA ARG A 130 8.53 -10.31 -0.66
C ARG A 130 9.91 -10.72 -0.17
N GLY A 131 10.03 -11.08 1.10
CA GLY A 131 11.25 -11.68 1.62
C GLY A 131 11.07 -12.22 3.03
N GLU A 132 11.93 -13.16 3.40
CA GLU A 132 12.05 -13.63 4.77
C GLU A 132 12.41 -12.45 5.68
N GLY A 133 11.63 -12.22 6.74
CA GLY A 133 11.80 -11.10 7.68
C GLY A 133 11.09 -9.79 7.32
N ILE A 134 10.72 -9.56 6.05
CA ILE A 134 10.00 -8.34 5.65
C ILE A 134 8.52 -8.59 5.31
N GLY A 135 8.12 -9.83 4.99
CA GLY A 135 6.75 -10.16 4.60
C GLY A 135 6.40 -9.68 3.19
N HIS A 136 5.13 -9.40 2.93
CA HIS A 136 4.64 -8.88 1.65
C HIS A 136 4.61 -7.36 1.66
N TRP A 137 5.25 -6.72 0.67
CA TRP A 137 5.24 -5.27 0.51
C TRP A 137 4.62 -4.90 -0.81
N PHE A 138 3.58 -4.07 -0.75
CA PHE A 138 2.92 -3.51 -1.92
C PHE A 138 3.02 -2.00 -1.83
N GLY A 139 3.60 -1.35 -2.83
CA GLY A 139 3.72 0.10 -2.79
C GLY A 139 3.31 0.81 -4.06
N ALA A 140 3.08 2.10 -3.90
CA ALA A 140 2.70 3.03 -4.95
C ALA A 140 3.54 4.30 -4.86
N THR A 141 4.16 4.69 -5.97
CA THR A 141 4.96 5.91 -6.10
C THR A 141 4.60 6.64 -7.40
N PRO A 142 4.57 7.99 -7.44
CA PRO A 142 4.45 8.72 -8.70
C PRO A 142 5.58 8.35 -9.66
N THR A 143 5.29 8.25 -10.96
CA THR A 143 6.32 8.17 -12.01
C THR A 143 6.87 9.53 -12.36
#